data_AF-A0A1F8RLW2-F1
#
_entry.id   AF-A0A1F8RLW2-F1
#
_cell.length_a   1.000
_cell.length_b   1.000
_cell.length_c   1.000
_cell.angle_alpha   90.00
_cell.angle_beta   90.00
_cell.angle_gamma   90.00
#
_symmetry.space_group_name_H-M   'P 1'
#
loop_
_entity.id
_entity.type
_entity.pdbx_description
1 polymer ?
#
loop_
_entity_poly.entity_id
_entity_poly.type
_entity_poly.pdbx_seq_one_letter_code
_entity_poly.pdbx_strand_id
1 'polypeptide(L)'
;MRRLRFAPGATRAVGLSLVVLTMLGFVLAGMAALGVPPMAGALAPLVVMASVLSLILLGIFWHPWLSLGVIIDLAILLLWVVRPM
;
A
#
# COMPACT_ATOMS: atom_id res chain seq x y z
N MET A 1 17.17 4.04 13.91
CA MET A 1 16.73 4.55 12.59
C MET A 1 17.96 4.81 11.71
N ARG A 2 18.36 3.81 10.92
CA ARG A 2 19.58 3.83 10.09
C ARG A 2 19.27 4.70 8.86
N ARG A 3 19.85 5.91 8.79
CA ARG A 3 19.70 6.80 7.63
C ARG A 3 20.28 6.09 6.40
N LEU A 4 19.41 5.55 5.55
CA LEU A 4 19.78 5.10 4.22
C LEU A 4 20.36 6.30 3.48
N ARG A 5 21.69 6.33 3.30
CA ARG A 5 22.42 7.41 2.62
C ARG A 5 22.24 7.29 1.10
N PHE A 6 21.00 7.23 0.62
CA PHE A 6 20.74 7.36 -0.81
C PHE A 6 20.88 8.84 -1.21
N ALA A 7 21.38 9.08 -2.42
CA ALA A 7 21.42 10.42 -2.98
C ALA A 7 20.01 11.04 -2.93
N PRO A 8 19.85 12.34 -2.60
CA PRO A 8 18.54 12.96 -2.42
C PRO A 8 17.56 12.72 -3.58
N GLY A 9 18.09 12.69 -4.82
CA GLY A 9 17.31 12.36 -6.01
C GLY A 9 16.81 10.91 -6.05
N ALA A 10 17.62 9.94 -5.62
CA ALA A 10 17.25 8.52 -5.58
C ALA A 10 16.16 8.26 -4.53
N THR A 11 16.26 8.86 -3.34
CA THR A 11 15.23 8.73 -2.29
C THR A 11 13.89 9.30 -2.76
N ARG A 12 13.92 10.44 -3.46
CA ARG A 12 12.71 11.06 -4.02
C ARG A 12 12.09 10.19 -5.10
N ALA A 13 12.88 9.64 -6.02
CA ALA A 13 12.40 8.75 -7.07
C ALA A 13 11.74 7.49 -6.51
N VAL A 14 12.36 6.86 -5.50
CA VAL A 14 11.83 5.66 -4.82
C VAL A 14 10.54 5.98 -4.06
N GLY A 15 10.48 7.10 -3.35
CA GLY A 15 9.26 7.53 -2.67
C GLY A 15 8.12 7.74 -3.67
N LEU A 16 8.39 8.43 -4.78
CA LEU A 16 7.39 8.73 -5.80
C LEU A 16 6.89 7.45 -6.51
N SER A 17 7.79 6.51 -6.82
CA SER A 17 7.38 5.23 -7.40
C SER A 17 6.52 4.41 -6.44
N LEU A 18 6.87 4.36 -5.15
CA LEU A 18 6.06 3.72 -4.12
C LEU A 18 4.67 4.35 -4.00
N VAL A 19 4.57 5.69 -4.01
CA VAL A 19 3.26 6.39 -3.99
C VAL A 19 2.41 5.96 -5.19
N VAL A 20 2.99 6.02 -6.40
CA VAL A 20 2.26 5.68 -7.64
C VAL A 20 1.80 4.23 -7.62
N LEU A 21 2.66 3.29 -7.21
CA LEU A 21 2.32 1.87 -7.14
C LEU A 21 1.23 1.61 -6.09
N THR A 22 1.32 2.24 -4.93
CA THR A 22 0.32 2.12 -3.85
C THR A 22 -1.04 2.67 -4.31
N MET A 23 -1.04 3.84 -4.95
CA MET A 23 -2.24 4.46 -5.49
C MET A 23 -2.89 3.59 -6.56
N LEU A 24 -2.11 3.07 -7.51
CA LEU A 24 -2.60 2.16 -8.54
C LEU A 24 -3.17 0.88 -7.91
N GLY A 25 -2.50 0.30 -6.92
CA GLY A 25 -2.99 -0.88 -6.19
C GLY A 25 -4.37 -0.65 -5.57
N PHE A 26 -4.56 0.46 -4.85
CA PHE A 26 -5.86 0.78 -4.25
C PHE A 26 -6.94 1.14 -5.27
N VAL A 27 -6.59 1.81 -6.37
CA VAL A 27 -7.55 2.10 -7.45
C VAL A 27 -8.04 0.80 -8.09
N LEU A 28 -7.13 -0.12 -8.42
CA LEU A 28 -7.48 -1.42 -8.98
C LEU A 28 -8.28 -2.26 -7.99
N ALA A 29 -7.93 -2.21 -6.69
CA ALA A 29 -8.71 -2.85 -5.64
C ALA A 29 -10.14 -2.27 -5.56
N GLY A 30 -10.30 -0.95 -5.69
CA GLY A 30 -11.61 -0.30 -5.76
C GLY A 30 -12.42 -0.75 -6.99
N MET A 31 -11.78 -0.87 -8.15
CA MET A 31 -12.41 -1.43 -9.35
C MET A 31 -12.84 -2.89 -9.15
N ALA A 32 -12.00 -3.70 -8.50
CA ALA A 32 -12.33 -5.08 -8.16
C ALA A 32 -13.51 -5.15 -7.18
N ALA A 33 -13.60 -4.22 -6.22
CA ALA A 33 -14.72 -4.12 -5.28
C ALA A 33 -16.04 -3.78 -5.97
N LEU A 34 -15.97 -2.95 -7.02
CA LEU A 34 -17.12 -2.61 -7.86
C LEU A 34 -17.47 -3.70 -8.87
N GLY A 35 -16.72 -4.81 -8.91
CA GLY A 35 -16.98 -5.93 -9.82
C GLY A 35 -16.67 -5.62 -11.28
N VAL A 36 -15.82 -4.63 -11.57
CA VAL A 36 -15.45 -4.26 -12.94
C VAL A 36 -14.62 -5.39 -13.59
N PRO A 37 -15.07 -6.04 -14.67
CA PRO A 37 -14.25 -7.00 -15.41
C PRO A 37 -13.04 -6.29 -16.06
N PRO A 38 -11.83 -6.87 -16.07
CA PRO A 38 -11.44 -8.22 -15.65
C PRO A 38 -11.02 -8.33 -14.17
N MET A 39 -11.19 -7.29 -13.36
CA MET A 39 -10.69 -7.25 -11.97
C MET A 39 -11.63 -7.91 -10.95
N ALA A 40 -12.81 -8.36 -11.38
CA ALA A 40 -13.73 -9.15 -10.58
C ALA A 40 -13.03 -10.44 -10.09
N GLY A 41 -12.76 -10.52 -8.79
CA GLY A 41 -12.03 -11.63 -8.15
C GLY A 41 -10.58 -11.31 -7.74
N ALA A 42 -10.03 -10.18 -8.18
CA ALA A 42 -8.67 -9.76 -7.79
C ALA A 42 -8.61 -8.87 -6.54
N LEU A 43 -9.75 -8.65 -5.87
CA LEU A 43 -9.85 -7.72 -4.73
C LEU A 43 -8.86 -8.07 -3.62
N ALA A 44 -8.91 -9.29 -3.09
CA ALA A 44 -8.06 -9.71 -1.98
C ALA A 44 -6.55 -9.53 -2.28
N PRO A 45 -6.00 -10.06 -3.40
CA PRO A 45 -4.58 -9.88 -3.69
C PRO A 45 -4.18 -8.42 -3.95
N LEU A 46 -5.04 -7.62 -4.61
CA LEU A 46 -4.77 -6.20 -4.88
C LEU A 46 -4.72 -5.37 -3.60
N VAL A 47 -5.69 -5.59 -2.70
CA VAL A 47 -5.77 -4.90 -1.41
C VAL A 47 -4.56 -5.24 -0.54
N VAL A 48 -4.18 -6.52 -0.45
CA VAL A 48 -3.00 -6.95 0.32
C VAL A 48 -1.72 -6.33 -0.25
N MET A 49 -1.52 -6.40 -1.57
CA MET A 49 -0.33 -5.83 -2.22
C MET A 49 -0.25 -4.31 -2.01
N ALA A 50 -1.37 -3.59 -2.17
CA ALA A 50 -1.43 -2.15 -1.95
C ALA A 50 -1.12 -1.77 -0.49
N SER A 51 -1.69 -2.48 0.49
CA SER A 51 -1.41 -2.24 1.91
C SER A 51 0.04 -2.53 2.29
N VAL A 52 0.67 -3.56 1.72
CA VAL A 52 2.11 -3.82 1.95
C VAL A 52 2.97 -2.68 1.39
N LEU A 53 2.71 -2.22 0.16
CA LEU A 53 3.43 -1.10 -0.44
C LEU A 53 3.25 0.20 0.35
N SER A 54 2.02 0.45 0.82
CA SER A 54 1.69 1.56 1.71
C SER A 54 2.50 1.51 3.00
N LEU A 55 2.51 0.37 3.70
CA LEU A 55 3.30 0.21 4.94
C LEU A 55 4.80 0.37 4.72
N ILE A 56 5.33 -0.10 3.58
CA ILE A 56 6.74 0.13 3.22
C ILE A 56 7.00 1.63 3.04
N LEU A 57 6.15 2.34 2.31
CA LEU A 57 6.26 3.78 2.11
C LEU A 57 6.17 4.53 3.46
N LEU A 58 5.22 4.19 4.31
CA LEU A 58 5.03 4.80 5.62
C LEU A 58 6.17 4.48 6.59
N GLY A 59 6.73 3.28 6.52
CA GLY A 59 7.91 2.89 7.30
C GLY A 59 9.16 3.68 6.90
N ILE A 60 9.32 3.98 5.60
CA ILE A 60 10.45 4.76 5.08
C ILE A 60 10.28 6.27 5.33
N PHE A 61 9.08 6.80 5.13
CA PHE A 61 8.76 8.24 5.18
C PHE A 61 7.85 8.60 6.37
N TRP A 62 8.12 7.98 7.53
CA TRP A 62 7.26 8.09 8.71
C TRP A 62 6.84 9.54 9.02
N HIS A 63 5.53 9.77 9.04
CA HIS A 63 4.94 11.06 9.40
C HIS A 63 3.78 10.85 10.37
N PRO A 64 3.68 11.57 11.50
CA PRO A 64 2.65 11.34 12.54
C PRO A 64 1.21 11.42 12.02
N TRP A 65 1.00 12.21 10.98
CA TRP A 65 -0.31 12.41 10.33
C TRP A 65 -0.77 11.21 9.49
N LEU A 66 0.13 10.25 9.21
CA LEU A 66 -0.16 9.05 8.41
C LEU A 66 -0.50 7.83 9.28
N SER A 67 -0.59 8.01 10.60
CA SER A 67 -0.91 6.95 11.55
C SER A 67 -2.26 6.29 11.26
N LEU A 68 -3.25 7.04 10.76
CA LEU A 68 -4.53 6.49 10.33
C LEU A 68 -4.37 5.48 9.17
N GLY A 69 -3.52 5.79 8.19
CA GLY A 69 -3.23 4.90 7.06
C GLY A 69 -2.60 3.59 7.52
N VAL A 70 -1.62 3.67 8.44
CA VAL A 70 -0.99 2.47 9.06
C VAL A 70 -2.04 1.59 9.73
N ILE A 71 -2.97 2.18 10.49
CA ILE A 71 -4.02 1.42 11.19
C ILE A 71 -4.93 0.70 10.18
N ILE A 72 -5.33 1.38 9.10
CA ILE A 72 -6.16 0.80 8.05
C ILE A 72 -5.43 -0.37 7.37
N ASP A 73 -4.17 -0.19 6.99
CA ASP A 73 -3.38 -1.23 6.35
C ASP A 73 -3.18 -2.45 7.27
N LEU A 74 -2.92 -2.22 8.55
CA LEU A 74 -2.82 -3.30 9.52
C LEU A 74 -4.15 -4.03 9.72
N ALA A 75 -5.27 -3.32 9.76
CA ALA A 75 -6.60 -3.93 9.88
C ALA A 75 -6.92 -4.80 8.66
N ILE A 76 -6.59 -4.32 7.46
CA ILE A 76 -6.72 -5.07 6.20
C ILE A 76 -5.88 -6.35 6.23
N LEU A 77 -4.60 -6.25 6.58
CA LEU A 77 -3.71 -7.41 6.63
C LEU A 77 -4.14 -8.40 7.71
N LEU A 78 -4.59 -7.91 8.87
CA LEU A 78 -5.13 -8.75 9.93
C LEU A 78 -6.38 -9.49 9.47
N LEU A 79 -7.30 -8.80 8.79
CA LEU A 79 -8.51 -9.43 8.24
C LEU A 79 -8.16 -10.54 7.26
N TRP A 80 -7.18 -10.32 6.38
CA TRP A 80 -6.71 -11.32 5.44
C TRP A 80 -6.11 -12.56 6.14
N VAL A 81 -5.34 -12.35 7.22
CA VAL A 81 -4.79 -13.46 8.03
C VAL A 81 -5.89 -14.27 8.72
N VAL A 82 -6.91 -13.61 9.28
CA VAL A 82 -8.00 -14.28 10.02
C VAL A 82 -9.00 -14.95 9.07
N ARG A 83 -9.26 -14.33 7.92
CA ARG A 83 -10.17 -14.84 6.88
C ARG A 83 -9.55 -14.59 5.50
N PRO A 84 -8.73 -15.54 5.01
CA PRO A 84 -8.29 -15.51 3.62
C PRO A 84 -9.52 -15.77 2.75
N MET A 85 -10.11 -14.69 2.25
CA MET A 85 -11.22 -14.70 1.30
C MET A 85 -10.73 -15.01 -0.11
#